data_AF-A0A1G4G4M9-F1
#
_entry.id   AF-A0A1G4G4M9-F1
#
_cell.length_a   1.000
_cell.length_b   1.000
_cell.length_c   1.000
_cell.angle_alpha   90.00
_cell.angle_beta   90.00
_cell.angle_gamma   90.00
#
_symmetry.space_group_name_H-M   'P 1'
#
loop_
_entity.id
_entity.type
_entity.pdbx_description
1 polymer ?
#
loop_
_entity_poly.entity_id
_entity_poly.type
_entity_poly.pdbx_seq_one_letter_code
_entity_poly.pdbx_strand_id
1 'polypeptide(L)'
;MAKINVKDKEISIISIAETDFISITDIAKYKNPNNADDVIKNWMRNRNTIELLGLWETIHNPDFKPVEFDGFRREAGLNSFVLTPKK
;
A
#
# COMPACT_ATOMS: atom_id res chain seq x y z
N MET A 1 -17.16 10.80 7.54
CA MET A 1 -16.30 9.66 7.15
C MET A 1 -16.25 8.71 8.33
N ALA A 2 -16.45 7.42 8.09
CA ALA A 2 -16.33 6.42 9.15
C ALA A 2 -14.86 6.29 9.55
N LYS A 3 -14.61 5.86 10.79
CA LYS A 3 -13.25 5.61 11.31
C LYS A 3 -13.24 4.29 12.06
N ILE A 4 -12.12 3.59 11.99
CA ILE A 4 -11.84 2.41 12.82
C ILE A 4 -10.63 2.67 13.68
N ASN A 5 -10.62 2.09 14.88
CA ASN A 5 -9.46 2.12 15.75
C ASN A 5 -8.67 0.81 15.58
N VAL A 6 -7.42 0.94 15.12
CA VAL A 6 -6.50 -0.18 14.96
C VAL A 6 -5.21 0.17 15.70
N LYS A 7 -4.86 -0.62 16.74
CA LYS A 7 -3.67 -0.37 17.58
C LYS A 7 -3.59 1.07 18.12
N ASP A 8 -4.70 1.57 18.65
CA ASP A 8 -4.83 2.94 19.20
C ASP A 8 -4.60 4.06 18.18
N LYS A 9 -4.85 3.77 16.89
CA LYS A 9 -4.80 4.74 15.79
C LYS A 9 -6.12 4.75 15.05
N GLU A 10 -6.65 5.95 14.85
CA GLU A 10 -7.79 6.16 13.99
C GLU A 10 -7.38 6.05 12.52
N ILE A 11 -8.06 5.19 11.79
CA ILE A 11 -7.91 5.04 10.34
C ILE A 11 -9.23 5.42 9.68
N SER A 12 -9.16 6.33 8.71
CA SER A 12 -10.34 6.78 7.98
C SER A 12 -10.83 5.71 7.00
N ILE A 13 -12.16 5.56 6.90
CA ILE A 13 -12.84 4.69 5.94
C ILE A 13 -13.75 5.53 5.05
N ILE A 14 -13.72 5.20 3.76
CA ILE A 14 -14.69 5.68 2.77
C ILE A 14 -15.43 4.48 2.18
N SER A 15 -16.74 4.61 1.99
CA SER A 15 -17.57 3.55 1.39
C SER A 15 -18.02 4.02 0.02
N ILE A 16 -17.76 3.23 -1.03
CA ILE A 16 -18.15 3.52 -2.41
C ILE A 16 -18.77 2.26 -2.99
N ALA A 17 -20.01 2.36 -3.50
CA ALA A 17 -20.71 1.25 -4.16
C ALA A 17 -20.60 -0.08 -3.40
N GLU A 18 -21.00 -0.05 -2.11
CA GLU A 18 -20.99 -1.21 -1.19
C GLU A 18 -19.61 -1.76 -0.83
N THR A 19 -18.53 -1.11 -1.26
CA THR A 19 -17.16 -1.48 -0.92
C THR A 19 -16.56 -0.46 0.05
N ASP A 20 -16.00 -0.96 1.15
CA ASP A 20 -15.28 -0.14 2.13
C ASP A 20 -13.78 -0.06 1.78
N PHE A 21 -13.26 1.16 1.75
CA PHE A 21 -11.86 1.45 1.49
C PHE A 21 -11.22 2.07 2.73
N ILE A 22 -10.01 1.60 3.06
CA ILE A 22 -9.25 2.03 4.22
C ILE A 22 -8.15 3.02 3.79
N SER A 23 -7.99 4.11 4.54
CA SER A 23 -6.98 5.14 4.28
C SER A 23 -5.55 4.64 4.48
N ILE A 24 -4.85 4.37 3.36
CA ILE A 24 -3.44 3.98 3.37
C ILE A 24 -2.53 5.07 3.94
N THR A 25 -2.89 6.35 3.79
CA THR A 25 -2.15 7.48 4.34
C THR A 25 -2.15 7.48 5.86
N ASP A 26 -3.29 7.16 6.48
CA ASP A 26 -3.37 7.07 7.94
C ASP A 26 -2.59 5.87 8.48
N ILE A 27 -2.55 4.76 7.73
CA ILE A 27 -1.67 3.61 8.02
C ILE A 27 -0.19 4.01 7.87
N ALA A 28 0.18 4.76 6.83
CA ALA A 28 1.57 5.17 6.59
C ALA A 28 2.09 6.14 7.65
N LYS A 29 1.24 7.03 8.16
CA LYS A 29 1.56 7.94 9.27
C LYS A 29 1.97 7.21 10.55
N TYR A 30 1.55 5.95 10.75
CA TYR A 30 2.03 5.13 11.87
C TYR A 30 3.56 4.91 11.79
N LYS A 31 4.10 4.71 10.59
CA LYS A 31 5.53 4.48 10.38
C LYS A 31 6.32 5.78 10.34
N ASN A 32 5.80 6.81 9.68
CA ASN A 32 6.40 8.14 9.66
C ASN A 32 5.30 9.21 9.56
N PRO A 33 4.96 9.91 10.65
CA PRO A 33 3.90 10.92 10.65
C PRO A 33 4.17 12.10 9.72
N ASN A 34 5.45 12.45 9.52
CA ASN A 34 5.86 13.64 8.78
C ASN A 34 6.03 13.38 7.27
N ASN A 35 6.39 12.15 6.89
CA ASN A 35 6.66 11.77 5.49
C ASN A 35 5.92 10.45 5.15
N ALA A 36 4.59 10.46 5.29
CA ALA A 36 3.76 9.29 4.98
C ALA A 36 3.81 8.94 3.48
N ASP A 37 4.01 9.93 2.61
CA ASP A 37 4.17 9.76 1.18
C ASP A 37 5.43 8.96 0.81
N ASP A 38 6.55 9.20 1.50
CA ASP A 38 7.78 8.43 1.31
C ASP A 38 7.60 6.96 1.73
N VAL A 39 6.86 6.72 2.82
CA VAL A 39 6.52 5.36 3.26
C VAL A 39 5.71 4.63 2.19
N ILE A 40 4.68 5.28 1.63
CA ILE A 40 3.83 4.70 0.58
C ILE A 40 4.66 4.46 -0.69
N LYS A 41 5.45 5.44 -1.14
CA LYS A 41 6.34 5.29 -2.30
C LYS A 41 7.27 4.08 -2.14
N ASN A 42 7.79 3.85 -0.94
CA ASN A 42 8.66 2.70 -0.67
C ASN A 42 7.92 1.37 -0.71
N TRP A 43 6.73 1.29 -0.12
CA TRP A 43 5.88 0.10 -0.23
C TRP A 43 5.60 -0.22 -1.69
N MET A 44 5.22 0.78 -2.49
CA MET A 44 4.91 0.58 -3.91
C MET A 44 6.13 0.22 -4.77
N ARG A 45 7.35 0.59 -4.35
CA ARG A 45 8.59 0.22 -5.06
C ARG A 45 9.14 -1.15 -4.66
N ASN A 46 8.69 -1.69 -3.52
CA ASN A 46 9.21 -2.92 -2.99
C ASN A 46 8.60 -4.11 -3.73
N ARG A 47 9.46 -4.92 -4.36
CA ARG A 47 9.01 -6.12 -5.08
C ARG A 47 8.21 -7.09 -4.21
N ASN A 48 8.55 -7.27 -2.94
CA ASN A 48 7.80 -8.16 -2.04
C ASN A 48 6.38 -7.65 -1.81
N THR A 49 6.20 -6.33 -1.72
CA THR A 49 4.88 -5.71 -1.59
C THR A 49 4.08 -5.87 -2.88
N ILE A 50 4.70 -5.63 -4.03
CA ILE A 50 4.04 -5.84 -5.33
C ILE A 50 3.63 -7.31 -5.50
N GLU A 51 4.50 -8.28 -5.18
CA GLU A 51 4.19 -9.70 -5.27
C GLU A 51 3.05 -10.10 -4.34
N LEU A 52 3.02 -9.59 -3.11
CA LEU A 52 1.90 -9.81 -2.18
C LEU A 52 0.58 -9.27 -2.74
N LEU A 53 0.58 -8.04 -3.26
CA LEU A 53 -0.61 -7.43 -3.85
C LEU A 53 -1.07 -8.20 -5.10
N GLY A 54 -0.13 -8.63 -5.96
CA GLY A 54 -0.46 -9.44 -7.14
C GLY A 54 -1.11 -10.77 -6.80
N LEU A 55 -0.63 -11.46 -5.75
CA LEU A 55 -1.26 -12.68 -5.26
C LEU A 55 -2.67 -12.39 -4.73
N TRP A 56 -2.83 -11.33 -3.94
CA TRP A 56 -4.14 -10.95 -3.41
C TRP A 56 -5.13 -10.63 -4.54
N GLU A 57 -4.72 -9.83 -5.53
CA GLU A 57 -5.53 -9.50 -6.71
C GLU A 57 -5.89 -10.73 -7.52
N THR A 58 -4.97 -11.67 -7.71
CA THR A 58 -5.25 -12.94 -8.42
C THR A 58 -6.37 -13.75 -7.73
N ILE A 59 -6.48 -13.64 -6.40
CA ILE A 59 -7.49 -14.37 -5.61
C ILE A 59 -8.84 -13.62 -5.58
N HIS A 60 -8.81 -12.28 -5.49
CA HIS A 60 -10.01 -11.49 -5.17
C HIS A 60 -10.53 -10.61 -6.30
N ASN A 61 -9.77 -10.44 -7.40
CA ASN A 61 -10.14 -9.62 -8.53
C ASN A 61 -10.32 -10.49 -9.79
N PRO A 62 -11.57 -10.84 -10.16
CA PRO A 62 -11.85 -11.64 -11.36
C PRO A 62 -11.37 -10.99 -12.67
N ASP A 63 -11.26 -9.66 -12.70
CA ASP A 63 -10.80 -8.88 -13.86
C ASP A 63 -9.29 -8.61 -13.84
N PHE A 64 -8.55 -9.36 -13.01
CA PHE A 64 -7.11 -9.19 -12.87
C PHE A 64 -6.37 -9.47 -14.18
N LYS A 65 -5.34 -8.65 -14.45
CA LYS A 65 -4.58 -8.63 -15.69
C LYS A 65 -3.14 -9.13 -15.46
N PRO A 66 -2.90 -10.46 -15.49
CA PRO A 66 -1.63 -11.03 -15.06
C PRO A 66 -0.45 -10.69 -15.99
N VAL A 67 -0.70 -10.47 -17.28
CA VAL A 67 0.35 -10.14 -18.26
C VAL A 67 0.89 -8.75 -18.01
N GLU A 68 0.01 -7.77 -17.84
CA GLU A 68 0.37 -6.40 -17.50
C GLU A 68 1.01 -6.32 -16.12
N PHE A 69 0.50 -7.10 -15.16
CA PHE A 69 1.07 -7.21 -13.82
C PHE A 69 2.53 -7.67 -13.83
N ASP A 70 2.89 -8.63 -14.70
CA ASP A 70 4.26 -9.14 -14.78
C ASP A 70 5.27 -8.05 -15.18
N GLY A 71 4.84 -7.07 -15.97
CA GLY A 71 5.64 -5.88 -16.28
C GLY A 71 6.01 -5.09 -15.02
N PHE A 72 5.02 -4.74 -14.20
CA PHE A 72 5.24 -4.04 -12.92
C PHE A 72 6.11 -4.85 -11.96
N ARG A 73 5.89 -6.16 -11.88
CA ARG A 73 6.68 -7.07 -11.04
C ARG A 73 8.15 -7.09 -11.45
N ARG A 74 8.44 -7.11 -12.75
CA ARG A 74 9.80 -7.15 -13.30
C ARG A 74 10.54 -5.82 -13.10
N GLU A 75 9.84 -4.70 -13.18
CA GLU A 75 10.40 -3.35 -12.97
C GLU A 75 10.64 -3.03 -11.49
N ALA A 76 10.02 -3.78 -10.58
CA ALA A 76 10.19 -3.60 -9.15
C ALA A 76 11.58 -4.05 -8.65
N GLY A 77 12.23 -3.18 -7.88
CA GLY A 77 13.53 -3.48 -7.27
C GLY A 77 13.41 -4.40 -6.05
N LEU A 78 14.35 -5.35 -5.93
CA LEU A 78 14.57 -6.11 -4.69
C LEU A 78 15.21 -5.20 -3.63
N ASN A 79 14.45 -4.92 -2.56
CA ASN A 79 14.89 -4.16 -1.37
C ASN A 79 15.40 -2.73 -1.63
N SER A 80 14.46 -1.79 -1.73
CA SER A 80 14.74 -0.35 -1.65
C SER A 80 14.85 0.10 -0.18
N PHE A 81 16.07 0.23 0.34
CA PHE A 81 16.28 0.97 1.58
C PHE A 81 16.25 2.46 1.29
N VAL A 82 15.43 3.21 2.04
CA VAL A 82 15.48 4.68 2.01
C VAL A 82 16.40 5.15 3.13
N LEU A 83 17.56 5.65 2.72
CA LEU A 83 18.42 6.47 3.55
C LEU A 83 17.86 7.89 3.53
N THR A 84 17.11 8.25 4.56
CA THR A 84 16.78 9.66 4.80
C THR A 84 18.03 10.32 5.40
N PRO A 85 18.53 11.44 4.86
CA PRO A 85 19.52 12.25 5.57
C PRO A 85 18.94 12.56 6.95
N LYS A 86 19.70 12.30 8.03
CA LYS A 86 19.26 12.67 9.37
C LYS A 86 18.91 14.16 9.37
N LYS A 87 17.77 14.50 9.99
CA LYS A 87 17.53 15.85 10.48
C LYS A 87 18.54 16.19 11.56
#